data_AF-A0A8S3EW89-F1
#
_entry.id   AF-A0A8S3EW89-F1
#
_cell.length_a   1.000
_cell.length_b   1.000
_cell.length_c   1.000
_cell.angle_alpha   90.00
_cell.angle_beta   90.00
_cell.angle_gamma   90.00
#
_symmetry.space_group_name_H-M   'P 1'
#
loop_
_entity.id
_entity.type
_entity.pdbx_description
1 polymer ?
#
loop_
_entity_poly.entity_id
_entity_poly.type
_entity_poly.pdbx_seq_one_letter_code
_entity_poly.pdbx_strand_id
1 'polypeptide(L)'
;MRQLLLLRRSLITVRFSLYSTSSKAAISQDLPKNSMPTENVDIIVAGGGLVGSAMALAFASSPIFKNHKIVLLESQSKLPKVSKNQSYSNRVCALNTQSINLFEKLGAWDLMKSIRVQKVSRMQ
;
A
#
# COMPACT_ATOMS: atom_id res chain seq x y z
N MET A 1 6.51 22.19 -36.17
CA MET A 1 5.55 21.06 -36.14
C MET A 1 6.14 20.00 -35.21
N ARG A 2 5.66 19.65 -34.03
CA ARG A 2 4.37 19.80 -33.36
C ARG A 2 4.63 20.00 -31.86
N GLN A 3 3.86 20.91 -31.29
CA GLN A 3 3.64 21.09 -29.86
C GLN A 3 2.89 19.87 -29.29
N LEU A 4 2.81 19.79 -27.95
CA LEU A 4 1.90 18.95 -27.13
C LEU A 4 2.47 17.62 -26.57
N LEU A 5 2.90 17.64 -25.30
CA LEU A 5 2.13 17.03 -24.21
C LEU A 5 2.70 17.44 -22.84
N LEU A 6 2.14 18.51 -22.29
CA LEU A 6 2.14 18.80 -20.86
C LEU A 6 1.32 17.73 -20.15
N LEU A 7 1.96 16.67 -19.63
CA LEU A 7 1.33 15.81 -18.63
C LEU A 7 1.92 16.14 -17.26
N ARG A 8 1.24 17.06 -16.58
CA ARG A 8 1.42 17.35 -15.15
C ARG A 8 1.45 16.04 -14.38
N ARG A 9 2.64 15.61 -13.97
CA ARG A 9 2.82 14.58 -12.94
C ARG A 9 2.28 15.17 -11.65
N SER A 10 0.99 14.96 -11.40
CA SER A 10 0.40 15.15 -10.08
C SER A 10 1.17 14.24 -9.13
N LEU A 11 2.15 14.81 -8.44
CA LEU A 11 2.86 14.18 -7.33
C LEU A 11 1.86 14.03 -6.18
N ILE A 12 1.04 12.98 -6.26
CA ILE A 12 0.25 12.51 -5.12
C ILE A 12 1.28 11.97 -4.13
N THR A 13 1.63 12.84 -3.17
CA THR A 13 2.56 12.51 -2.09
C THR A 13 1.82 11.63 -1.09
N VAL A 14 1.82 10.32 -1.32
CA VAL A 14 1.40 9.36 -0.29
C VAL A 14 2.53 9.31 0.74
N ARG A 15 2.35 9.99 1.87
CA ARG A 15 3.28 9.89 3.01
C ARG A 15 3.12 8.52 3.66
N PHE A 16 3.91 7.55 3.20
CA PHE A 16 4.16 6.30 3.93
C PHE A 16 5.05 6.60 5.14
N SER A 17 4.46 7.01 6.25
CA SER A 17 5.20 7.08 7.53
C SER A 17 5.24 5.68 8.13
N LEU A 18 6.35 4.96 7.99
CA LEU A 18 6.60 3.73 8.74
C LEU A 18 6.76 4.10 10.23
N TYR A 19 5.70 4.00 11.01
CA TYR A 19 5.81 3.97 12.47
C TYR A 19 6.14 2.52 12.88
N SER A 20 7.44 2.20 12.96
CA SER A 20 7.88 1.01 13.67
C SER A 20 7.78 1.27 15.16
N THR A 21 6.71 0.79 15.80
CA THR A 21 6.66 0.75 17.27
C THR A 21 7.49 -0.45 17.73
N SER A 22 8.77 -0.19 18.05
CA SER A 22 9.59 -1.15 18.77
C SER A 22 9.09 -1.24 20.21
N SER A 23 8.10 -2.11 20.46
CA SER A 23 7.69 -2.45 21.82
C SER A 23 8.77 -3.32 22.46
N LYS A 24 9.79 -2.69 23.04
CA LYS A 24 10.59 -3.31 24.11
C LYS A 24 10.00 -2.89 25.45
N ALA A 25 9.67 -3.91 26.25
CA ALA A 25 9.14 -3.80 27.59
C ALA A 25 10.08 -3.04 28.54
N ALA A 26 9.52 -2.17 29.39
CA ALA A 26 10.10 -1.78 30.68
C ALA A 26 9.03 -1.11 31.57
N ILE A 27 8.71 -1.77 32.68
CA ILE A 27 8.69 -1.30 34.07
C ILE A 27 8.09 0.10 34.35
N SER A 28 7.14 0.08 35.30
CA SER A 28 6.47 1.19 35.97
C SER A 28 7.40 2.36 36.34
N GLN A 29 7.03 3.58 35.95
CA GLN A 29 7.22 4.82 36.72
C GLN A 29 6.49 5.97 36.03
N ASP A 30 5.78 6.77 36.83
CA ASP A 30 5.07 7.98 36.41
C ASP A 30 6.01 8.96 35.67
N LEU A 31 5.83 9.12 34.36
CA LEU A 31 6.45 10.19 33.59
C LEU A 31 5.40 11.25 33.21
N PRO A 32 5.79 12.55 33.18
CA PRO A 32 4.87 13.63 32.84
C PRO A 32 4.26 13.36 31.47
N LYS A 33 2.95 13.60 31.32
CA LYS A 33 2.25 13.63 30.03
C LYS A 33 2.88 14.71 29.15
N ASN A 34 4.05 14.43 28.58
CA ASN A 34 4.58 15.16 27.45
C ASN A 34 3.56 14.88 26.34
N SER A 35 2.72 15.86 26.03
CA SER A 35 1.64 15.73 25.07
C SER A 35 2.27 15.37 23.72
N MET A 36 2.34 14.06 23.43
CA MET A 36 2.71 13.60 22.11
C MET A 36 1.74 14.29 21.15
N PRO A 37 2.24 14.98 20.10
CA PRO A 37 1.36 15.66 19.17
C PRO A 37 0.36 14.63 18.63
N THR A 38 -0.89 14.76 19.04
CA THR A 38 -1.98 13.92 18.55
C THR A 38 -2.29 14.39 17.14
N GLU A 39 -1.62 13.77 16.17
CA GLU A 39 -1.99 13.95 14.78
C GLU A 39 -3.36 13.31 14.56
N ASN A 40 -4.36 14.14 14.28
CA ASN A 40 -5.67 13.67 13.87
C ASN A 40 -5.56 12.96 12.50
N VAL A 41 -6.16 11.79 12.39
CA VAL A 41 -6.20 10.97 11.17
C VAL A 41 -7.66 10.64 10.90
N ASP A 42 -8.10 10.81 9.65
CA ASP A 42 -9.50 10.57 9.29
C ASP A 42 -9.77 9.08 9.01
N ILE A 43 -8.80 8.40 8.39
CA ILE A 43 -8.93 7.00 7.97
C ILE A 43 -7.66 6.23 8.34
N ILE A 44 -7.84 5.15 9.08
CA ILE A 44 -6.77 4.20 9.42
C ILE A 44 -7.06 2.87 8.72
N VAL A 45 -6.10 2.39 7.94
CA VAL A 45 -6.10 1.04 7.37
C VAL A 45 -5.12 0.20 8.20
N ALA A 46 -5.63 -0.80 8.91
CA ALA A 46 -4.80 -1.71 9.71
C ALA A 46 -4.49 -2.98 8.89
N GLY A 47 -3.22 -3.14 8.50
CA GLY A 47 -2.68 -4.25 7.74
C GLY A 47 -2.37 -3.90 6.27
N GLY A 48 -1.09 -3.88 5.92
CA GLY A 48 -0.53 -3.72 4.57
C GLY A 48 -0.43 -5.02 3.78
N GLY A 49 -1.47 -5.86 3.84
CA GLY A 49 -1.61 -7.03 2.97
C GLY A 49 -2.14 -6.66 1.58
N LEU A 50 -2.46 -7.68 0.77
CA LEU A 50 -3.03 -7.50 -0.58
C LEU A 50 -4.21 -6.53 -0.60
N VAL A 51 -5.16 -6.70 0.33
CA VAL A 51 -6.38 -5.90 0.40
C VAL A 51 -6.12 -4.52 1.00
N GLY A 52 -5.43 -4.44 2.13
CA GLY A 52 -5.22 -3.16 2.81
C GLY A 52 -4.34 -2.20 2.01
N SER A 53 -3.30 -2.70 1.33
CA SER A 53 -2.52 -1.88 0.40
C SER A 53 -3.34 -1.43 -0.80
N ALA A 54 -4.17 -2.31 -1.38
CA ALA A 54 -5.06 -1.94 -2.49
C ALA A 54 -6.10 -0.89 -2.06
N MET A 55 -6.66 -1.01 -0.85
CA MET A 55 -7.62 -0.07 -0.28
C MET A 55 -6.98 1.29 0.01
N ALA A 56 -5.79 1.31 0.63
CA ALA A 56 -5.04 2.54 0.87
C ALA A 56 -4.73 3.26 -0.45
N LEU A 57 -4.35 2.51 -1.49
CA LEU A 57 -4.11 3.07 -2.82
C LEU A 57 -5.40 3.59 -3.47
N ALA A 58 -6.51 2.85 -3.33
CA ALA A 58 -7.81 3.28 -3.85
C ALA A 58 -8.28 4.58 -3.21
N PHE A 59 -8.14 4.71 -1.88
CA PHE A 59 -8.42 5.96 -1.19
C PHE A 59 -7.51 7.09 -1.67
N ALA A 60 -6.21 6.85 -1.81
CA ALA A 60 -5.28 7.86 -2.32
C ALA A 60 -5.57 8.29 -3.77
N SER A 61 -6.10 7.40 -4.61
CA SER A 61 -6.46 7.71 -6.00
C SER A 61 -7.82 8.41 -6.17
N SER A 62 -8.70 8.28 -5.18
CA SER A 62 -10.08 8.76 -5.30
C SER A 62 -10.17 10.25 -4.98
N PRO A 63 -10.79 11.07 -5.85
CA PRO A 63 -10.97 12.50 -5.60
C PRO A 63 -11.77 12.82 -4.33
N ILE A 64 -12.63 11.90 -3.90
CA ILE A 64 -13.49 12.05 -2.71
C ILE A 64 -12.65 12.15 -1.44
N PHE A 65 -11.53 11.43 -1.38
CA PHE A 65 -10.66 11.37 -0.21
C PHE A 65 -9.47 12.34 -0.28
N LYS A 66 -9.47 13.28 -1.24
CA LYS A 66 -8.35 14.22 -1.47
C LYS A 66 -7.98 15.06 -0.23
N ASN A 67 -8.96 15.40 0.60
CA ASN A 67 -8.76 16.21 1.81
C ASN A 67 -8.71 15.37 3.09
N HIS A 68 -8.63 14.04 2.99
CA HIS A 68 -8.59 13.15 4.15
C HIS A 68 -7.17 12.65 4.39
N LYS A 69 -6.75 12.65 5.65
CA LYS A 69 -5.50 12.02 6.06
C LYS A 69 -5.71 10.53 6.24
N ILE A 70 -5.09 9.75 5.37
CA ILE A 70 -5.15 8.28 5.37
C ILE A 70 -3.82 7.73 5.85
N VAL A 71 -3.85 6.81 6.82
CA VAL A 71 -2.66 6.13 7.35
C VAL A 71 -2.83 4.61 7.21
N LEU A 72 -1.81 3.95 6.65
CA LEU A 72 -1.71 2.49 6.59
C LEU A 72 -0.74 2.03 7.68
N LEU A 73 -1.24 1.20 8.62
CA LEU A 73 -0.45 0.60 9.68
C LEU A 73 -0.12 -0.84 9.30
N GLU A 74 1.17 -1.20 9.31
CA GLU A 74 1.63 -2.56 9.05
C GLU A 74 2.70 -2.93 10.08
N SER A 75 2.62 -4.15 10.60
CA SER A 75 3.54 -4.65 11.64
C SER A 75 4.92 -4.98 11.05
N GLN A 76 4.97 -5.35 9.77
CA GLN A 76 6.21 -5.68 9.09
C GLN A 76 7.09 -4.43 8.86
N SER A 77 8.24 -4.38 9.52
CA SER A 77 9.20 -3.27 9.44
C SER A 77 9.90 -3.11 8.08
N LYS A 78 10.00 -4.17 7.28
CA LYS A 78 10.64 -4.14 5.95
C LYS A 78 9.73 -4.75 4.90
N LEU A 79 9.39 -3.95 3.90
CA LEU A 79 8.74 -4.43 2.68
C LEU A 79 9.67 -5.45 2.00
N PRO A 80 9.16 -6.63 1.60
CA PRO A 80 9.96 -7.61 0.89
C PRO A 80 10.45 -7.01 -0.43
N LYS A 81 11.74 -7.21 -0.73
CA LYS A 81 12.31 -6.79 -2.02
C LYS A 81 11.69 -7.64 -3.11
N VAL A 82 11.00 -6.98 -4.03
CA VAL A 82 10.40 -7.65 -5.17
C VAL A 82 11.45 -7.79 -6.27
N SER A 83 11.78 -9.04 -6.62
CA SER A 83 12.75 -9.36 -7.68
C SER A 83 12.19 -10.44 -8.59
N LYS A 84 12.47 -10.34 -9.89
CA LYS A 84 12.11 -11.37 -10.88
C LYS A 84 12.70 -12.75 -10.55
N ASN A 85 13.89 -12.76 -9.96
CA ASN A 85 14.66 -13.98 -9.69
C ASN A 85 14.38 -14.58 -8.31
N GLN A 86 13.28 -14.19 -7.65
CA GLN A 86 12.94 -14.72 -6.33
C GLN A 86 12.41 -16.15 -6.43
N SER A 87 12.85 -17.04 -5.53
CA SER A 87 12.33 -18.40 -5.41
C SER A 87 10.81 -18.41 -5.21
N TYR A 88 10.15 -19.47 -5.68
CA TYR A 88 8.71 -19.62 -5.48
C TYR A 88 8.38 -19.73 -3.98
N SER A 89 7.32 -19.01 -3.58
CA SER A 89 6.74 -19.10 -2.25
C SER A 89 5.43 -19.86 -2.32
N ASN A 90 5.06 -20.53 -1.23
CA ASN A 90 3.77 -21.22 -1.10
C ASN A 90 2.58 -20.25 -0.99
N ARG A 91 2.86 -18.94 -0.89
CA ARG A 91 1.85 -17.89 -0.81
C ARG A 91 1.49 -17.42 -2.22
N VAL A 92 0.43 -18.00 -2.78
CA VAL A 92 -0.15 -17.61 -4.08
C VAL A 92 -1.60 -17.16 -3.90
N CYS A 93 -2.10 -16.33 -4.80
CA CYS A 93 -3.51 -15.95 -4.86
C CYS A 93 -4.02 -16.09 -6.29
N ALA A 94 -5.21 -16.67 -6.44
CA ALA A 94 -5.91 -16.70 -7.71
C ALA A 94 -6.73 -15.41 -7.85
N LEU A 95 -6.48 -14.66 -8.92
CA LEU A 95 -7.18 -13.41 -9.20
C LEU A 95 -8.24 -13.64 -10.27
N ASN A 96 -9.46 -13.15 -10.03
CA ASN A 96 -10.50 -13.11 -11.05
C ASN A 96 -10.38 -11.85 -11.92
N THR A 97 -11.19 -11.77 -12.97
CA THR A 97 -11.19 -10.64 -13.91
C THR A 97 -11.48 -9.31 -13.23
N GLN A 98 -12.34 -9.28 -12.22
CA GLN A 98 -12.69 -8.07 -11.48
C GLN A 98 -11.51 -7.55 -10.65
N SER A 99 -10.76 -8.44 -9.99
CA SER A 99 -9.54 -8.08 -9.26
C SER A 99 -8.47 -7.56 -10.22
N ILE A 100 -8.33 -8.16 -11.40
CA ILE A 100 -7.42 -7.66 -12.44
C ILE A 100 -7.82 -6.23 -12.85
N ASN A 101 -9.09 -6.00 -13.16
CA ASN A 101 -9.61 -4.68 -13.51
C ASN A 101 -9.38 -3.64 -12.40
N LEU A 102 -9.47 -4.05 -11.13
CA LEU A 102 -9.15 -3.17 -9.99
C LEU A 102 -7.66 -2.78 -10.02
N PHE A 103 -6.75 -3.74 -10.16
CA PHE A 103 -5.31 -3.45 -10.19
C PHE A 103 -4.90 -2.64 -11.43
N GLU A 104 -5.59 -2.80 -12.55
CA GLU A 104 -5.39 -1.97 -13.75
C GLU A 104 -5.79 -0.52 -13.47
N LYS A 105 -6.96 -0.29 -12.88
CA LYS A 105 -7.42 1.06 -12.50
C LYS A 105 -6.49 1.73 -11.48
N LEU A 106 -5.91 0.94 -10.57
CA LEU A 106 -4.94 1.41 -9.59
C LEU A 106 -3.52 1.57 -10.17
N GLY A 107 -3.27 1.17 -11.42
CA GLY A 107 -1.96 1.23 -12.06
C GLY A 107 -0.93 0.22 -11.55
N ALA A 108 -1.34 -0.75 -10.74
CA ALA A 108 -0.46 -1.76 -10.16
C ALA A 108 -0.28 -3.00 -11.06
N TRP A 109 -1.21 -3.25 -11.98
CA TRP A 109 -1.24 -4.49 -12.76
C TRP A 109 0.00 -4.71 -13.64
N ASP A 110 0.50 -3.65 -14.29
CA ASP A 110 1.69 -3.75 -15.14
C ASP A 110 2.95 -4.10 -14.34
N LEU A 111 3.07 -3.53 -13.13
CA LEU A 111 4.14 -3.90 -12.20
C LEU A 111 4.04 -5.39 -11.84
N MET A 112 2.85 -5.88 -11.47
CA MET A 112 2.64 -7.30 -11.14
C MET A 112 3.02 -8.23 -12.29
N LYS A 113 2.56 -7.94 -13.52
CA LYS A 113 2.93 -8.68 -14.74
C LYS A 113 4.43 -8.68 -14.99
N SER A 114 5.11 -7.55 -14.73
CA SER A 114 6.56 -7.44 -14.89
C SER A 114 7.35 -8.32 -13.91
N ILE A 115 6.73 -8.72 -12.79
CA ILE A 115 7.38 -9.53 -11.76
C ILE A 115 7.05 -11.00 -11.99
N ARG A 116 5.77 -11.38 -11.80
CA ARG A 116 5.28 -12.76 -11.90
C ARG A 116 3.75 -12.79 -11.88
N VAL A 117 3.15 -13.14 -13.02
CA VAL A 117 1.73 -13.48 -13.15
C VAL A 117 1.64 -14.68 -14.10
N GLN A 118 0.78 -15.64 -13.79
CA GLN A 118 0.58 -16.82 -14.64
C GLN A 118 -0.92 -17.03 -14.88
N LYS A 119 -1.30 -17.30 -16.13
CA LYS A 119 -2.69 -17.60 -16.48
C LYS A 119 -3.03 -19.04 -16.09
N VAL A 120 -4.12 -19.23 -15.37
CA VAL A 120 -4.68 -20.56 -15.11
C VAL A 120 -5.50 -20.97 -16.33
N SER A 121 -5.05 -22.00 -17.05
CA SER A 121 -5.71 -22.49 -18.27
C SER A 121 -6.74 -23.59 -18.01
N ARG A 122 -6.61 -24.32 -16.90
CA ARG A 122 -7.50 -25.43 -16.53
C ARG A 122 -7.63 -25.50 -15.01
N MET A 123 -8.86 -25.59 -14.52
CA MET A 123 -9.14 -26.04 -13.15
C MET A 123 -9.35 -27.56 -13.22
N GLN A 124 -8.66 -28.30 -12.34
CA GLN A 124 -8.82 -29.75 -12.21
C GLN A 124 -9.77 -30.06 -11.06
#